data_AF-A0A3B9KVC2-F1
#
_entry.id   AF-A0A3B9KVC2-F1
#
_cell.length_a   1.000
_cell.length_b   1.000
_cell.length_c   1.000
_cell.angle_alpha   90.00
_cell.angle_beta   90.00
_cell.angle_gamma   90.00
#
_symmetry.space_group_name_H-M   'P 1'
#
loop_
_entity.id
_entity.type
_entity.pdbx_description
1 polymer ?
#
loop_
_entity_poly.entity_id
_entity_poly.type
_entity_poly.pdbx_seq_one_letter_code
_entity_poly.pdbx_strand_id
1 'polypeptide(L)'
;MKKADLIRINNEKLKAEPGLQKDTHGIVLKVFANTADVLFFHPKILGEYIIRELEQSDLIVENEKLPEEIEKEIFSDLEKVYANAKTILDTLPFSIGDRVQLIVERECYAKCGIHKDAVGCVVDDSVVSGKVEVDFYEPEEAAAYDSAVAVKTSDLRIV
;
A
#
# COMPACT_ATOMS: atom_id res chain seq x y z
N MET A 1 -12.52 9.17 -22.33
CA MET A 1 -11.66 9.35 -21.14
C MET A 1 -11.27 10.81 -21.04
N LYS A 2 -11.24 11.35 -19.84
CA LYS A 2 -10.81 12.71 -19.51
C LYS A 2 -10.07 12.71 -18.16
N LYS A 3 -9.42 13.83 -17.86
CA LYS A 3 -8.81 14.10 -16.55
C LYS A 3 -9.82 13.82 -15.42
N ALA A 4 -9.34 13.23 -14.33
CA ALA A 4 -10.09 12.84 -13.14
C ALA A 4 -11.10 11.68 -13.32
N ASP A 5 -11.18 11.07 -14.52
CA ASP A 5 -11.92 9.83 -14.68
C ASP A 5 -11.26 8.72 -13.84
N LEU A 6 -12.10 7.92 -13.17
CA LEU A 6 -11.70 6.65 -12.60
C LEU A 6 -11.65 5.61 -13.72
N ILE A 7 -10.61 4.78 -13.72
CA ILE A 7 -10.42 3.75 -14.73
C ILE A 7 -10.03 2.43 -14.08
N ARG A 8 -10.19 1.34 -14.84
CA ARG A 8 -9.57 0.04 -14.57
C ARG A 8 -8.84 -0.49 -15.78
N ILE A 9 -7.88 -1.39 -15.51
CA ILE A 9 -7.10 -2.04 -16.55
C ILE A 9 -7.91 -3.16 -17.20
N ASN A 10 -7.95 -3.20 -18.53
CA ASN A 10 -8.57 -4.25 -19.34
C ASN A 10 -7.55 -5.29 -19.83
N ASN A 11 -6.27 -4.93 -19.91
CA ASN A 11 -5.21 -5.77 -20.47
C ASN A 11 -4.63 -6.75 -19.43
N GLU A 12 -4.73 -8.07 -19.68
CA GLU A 12 -4.24 -9.12 -18.78
C GLU A 12 -2.71 -9.10 -18.57
N LYS A 13 -1.93 -8.62 -19.54
CA LYS A 13 -0.47 -8.50 -19.38
C LYS A 13 -0.11 -7.40 -18.39
N LEU A 14 -0.78 -6.25 -18.49
CA LEU A 14 -0.62 -5.15 -17.55
C LEU A 14 -1.07 -5.55 -16.14
N LYS A 15 -2.14 -6.35 -16.03
CA LYS A 15 -2.63 -6.88 -14.74
C LYS A 15 -1.63 -7.75 -13.98
N ALA A 16 -0.67 -8.34 -14.70
CA ALA A 16 0.38 -9.17 -14.12
C ALA A 16 1.58 -8.34 -13.63
N GLU A 17 1.64 -7.04 -13.92
CA GLU A 17 2.72 -6.20 -13.45
C GLU A 17 2.61 -5.93 -11.94
N PRO A 18 3.73 -5.96 -11.19
CA PRO A 18 3.75 -5.57 -9.79
C PRO A 18 3.16 -4.17 -9.60
N GLY A 19 2.11 -4.09 -8.79
CA GLY A 19 1.42 -2.83 -8.48
C GLY A 19 0.23 -2.48 -9.39
N LEU A 20 0.02 -3.20 -10.48
CA LEU A 20 -1.11 -3.04 -11.39
C LEU A 20 -2.06 -4.24 -11.33
N GLN A 21 -2.27 -4.76 -10.12
CA GLN A 21 -3.05 -5.99 -9.90
C GLN A 21 -4.47 -5.92 -10.48
N LYS A 22 -5.07 -7.09 -10.66
CA LYS A 22 -6.46 -7.23 -11.04
C LYS A 22 -7.35 -6.42 -10.08
N ASP A 23 -8.27 -5.65 -10.65
CA ASP A 23 -9.24 -4.78 -9.95
C ASP A 23 -8.65 -3.51 -9.30
N THR A 24 -7.37 -3.19 -9.54
CA THR A 24 -6.80 -1.89 -9.16
C THR A 24 -7.45 -0.78 -9.98
N HIS A 25 -7.99 0.22 -9.28
CA HIS A 25 -8.54 1.42 -9.89
C HIS A 25 -7.44 2.46 -10.05
N GLY A 26 -7.48 3.17 -11.18
CA GLY A 26 -6.57 4.26 -11.48
C GLY A 26 -7.31 5.59 -11.62
N ILE A 27 -6.57 6.69 -11.44
CA ILE A 27 -7.07 8.05 -11.64
C ILE A 27 -6.33 8.66 -12.83
N VAL A 28 -7.07 9.12 -13.84
CA VAL A 28 -6.48 9.78 -15.01
C VAL A 28 -5.96 11.17 -14.62
N LEU A 29 -4.64 11.34 -14.68
CA LEU A 29 -3.98 12.61 -14.40
C LEU A 29 -3.93 13.50 -15.64
N LYS A 30 -3.62 12.89 -16.79
CA LYS A 30 -3.43 13.57 -18.06
C LYS A 30 -3.81 12.66 -19.23
N VAL A 31 -4.40 13.23 -20.27
CA VAL A 31 -4.79 12.52 -21.49
C VAL A 31 -3.96 13.05 -22.65
N PHE A 32 -3.40 12.13 -23.44
CA PHE A 32 -2.69 12.40 -24.68
C PHE A 32 -3.51 11.89 -25.89
N ALA A 33 -2.94 11.90 -27.10
CA ALA A 33 -3.66 11.48 -28.29
C ALA A 33 -4.15 10.02 -28.23
N ASN A 34 -3.26 9.09 -27.83
CA ASN A 34 -3.55 7.66 -27.74
C ASN A 34 -3.33 7.10 -26.33
N THR A 35 -2.53 7.76 -25.51
CA THR A 35 -2.17 7.33 -24.16
C THR A 35 -2.77 8.24 -23.10
N ALA A 36 -2.66 7.83 -21.84
CA ALA A 36 -3.00 8.63 -20.67
C ALA A 36 -2.03 8.33 -19.52
N ASP A 37 -1.67 9.36 -18.76
CA ASP A 37 -1.01 9.18 -17.47
C ASP A 37 -2.06 8.81 -16.43
N VAL A 38 -1.87 7.66 -15.80
CA VAL A 38 -2.77 7.12 -14.79
C VAL A 38 -2.02 6.89 -13.49
N LEU A 39 -2.56 7.40 -12.40
CA LEU A 39 -2.10 7.16 -11.03
C LEU A 39 -2.75 5.91 -10.48
N PHE A 40 -1.95 5.00 -9.92
CA PHE A 40 -2.41 3.81 -9.20
C PHE A 40 -1.83 3.78 -7.79
N PHE A 41 -2.69 3.69 -6.78
CA PHE A 41 -2.26 3.53 -5.39
C PHE A 41 -1.83 2.09 -5.11
N HIS A 42 -0.85 1.91 -4.23
CA HIS A 42 -0.53 0.60 -3.70
C HIS A 42 -1.71 0.12 -2.84
N PRO A 43 -2.23 -1.10 -3.06
CA PRO A 43 -3.41 -1.60 -2.33
C PRO A 43 -3.20 -1.86 -0.83
N LYS A 44 -1.96 -1.74 -0.34
CA LYS A 44 -1.58 -2.16 1.01
C LYS A 44 -0.49 -1.30 1.63
N ILE A 45 0.39 -0.65 0.85
CA ILE A 45 1.31 0.36 1.39
C ILE A 45 0.69 1.75 1.23
N LEU A 46 0.06 2.25 2.30
CA LEU A 46 -0.68 3.50 2.26
C LEU A 46 0.26 4.68 1.98
N GLY A 47 -0.15 5.52 1.02
CA GLY A 47 0.60 6.68 0.57
C GLY A 47 1.57 6.40 -0.58
N GLU A 48 1.81 5.13 -0.92
CA GLU A 48 2.58 4.78 -2.12
C GLU A 48 1.69 4.70 -3.35
N TYR A 49 2.24 5.17 -4.48
CA TYR A 49 1.58 5.10 -5.77
C TYR A 49 2.61 5.14 -6.89
N ILE A 50 2.17 4.69 -8.06
CA ILE A 50 2.90 4.80 -9.32
C ILE A 50 2.08 5.63 -10.30
N ILE A 51 2.77 6.24 -11.25
CA ILE A 51 2.17 6.83 -12.43
C ILE A 51 2.65 6.04 -13.64
N ARG A 52 1.72 5.70 -14.54
CA ARG A 52 1.99 4.98 -15.78
C ARG A 52 1.32 5.65 -16.95
N GLU A 53 2.09 5.83 -18.01
CA GLU A 53 1.54 6.14 -19.31
C GLU A 53 1.03 4.83 -19.93
N LEU A 54 -0.28 4.75 -20.17
CA LEU A 54 -0.95 3.56 -20.70
C LEU A 54 -1.76 3.91 -21.95
N GLU A 55 -1.88 2.96 -22.88
CA GLU A 55 -2.74 3.11 -24.04
C GLU A 55 -4.21 3.21 -23.60
N GLN A 56 -4.96 4.15 -24.15
CA GLN A 56 -6.36 4.35 -23.80
C GLN A 56 -7.22 3.12 -24.17
N SER A 57 -6.80 2.29 -25.13
CA SER A 57 -7.48 1.04 -25.48
C SER A 57 -7.33 -0.06 -24.42
N ASP A 58 -6.34 0.05 -23.54
CA ASP A 58 -6.11 -0.89 -22.44
C ASP A 58 -6.90 -0.53 -21.17
N LEU A 59 -7.69 0.54 -21.21
CA LEU A 59 -8.35 1.14 -20.07
C LEU A 59 -9.88 1.16 -20.26
N ILE A 60 -10.61 0.92 -19.18
CA ILE A 60 -12.06 1.06 -19.12
C ILE A 60 -12.38 2.19 -18.14
N VAL A 61 -13.18 3.15 -18.59
CA VAL A 61 -13.68 4.25 -17.74
C VAL A 61 -14.82 3.74 -16.88
N GLU A 62 -14.72 3.98 -15.57
CA GLU A 62 -15.77 3.68 -14.61
C GLU A 62 -16.83 4.79 -14.58
N ASN A 63 -18.03 4.45 -14.11
CA ASN A 63 -19.13 5.42 -14.03
C ASN A 63 -19.02 6.30 -12.78
N GLU A 64 -18.34 5.78 -11.75
CA GLU A 64 -18.02 6.44 -10.50
C GLU A 64 -17.11 7.63 -10.74
N LYS A 65 -17.26 8.65 -9.88
CA LYS A 65 -16.47 9.88 -9.94
C LYS A 65 -15.64 10.04 -8.69
N LEU A 66 -14.46 10.62 -8.87
CA LEU A 66 -13.63 11.05 -7.77
C LEU A 66 -14.39 12.12 -6.96
N PRO A 67 -14.40 12.05 -5.61
CA PRO A 67 -14.92 13.13 -4.78
C PRO A 67 -14.17 14.43 -5.06
N GLU A 68 -14.88 15.57 -5.03
CA GLU A 68 -14.29 16.88 -5.38
C GLU A 68 -13.10 17.25 -4.49
N GLU A 69 -13.13 16.85 -3.23
CA GLU A 69 -12.06 17.11 -2.25
C GLU A 69 -10.77 16.42 -2.68
N ILE A 70 -10.87 15.15 -3.11
CA ILE A 70 -9.74 14.36 -3.56
C ILE A 70 -9.23 14.86 -4.92
N GLU A 71 -10.15 15.24 -5.82
CA GLU A 71 -9.78 15.87 -7.08
C GLU A 71 -8.96 17.15 -6.82
N LYS A 72 -9.46 18.04 -5.95
CA LYS A 72 -8.75 19.28 -5.59
C LYS A 72 -7.39 18.99 -4.96
N GLU A 73 -7.29 18.03 -4.04
CA GLU A 73 -6.04 17.66 -3.41
C GLU A 73 -4.99 17.22 -4.44
N ILE A 74 -5.32 16.24 -5.28
CA ILE A 74 -4.41 15.68 -6.29
C ILE A 74 -3.96 16.74 -7.30
N PHE A 75 -4.91 17.55 -7.79
CA PHE A 75 -4.63 18.49 -8.88
C PHE A 75 -4.13 19.86 -8.42
N SER A 76 -4.19 20.19 -7.12
CA SER A 76 -3.62 21.43 -6.58
C SER A 76 -2.09 21.45 -6.61
N ASP A 77 -1.45 20.29 -6.54
CA ASP A 77 0.01 20.16 -6.53
C ASP A 77 0.46 18.95 -7.38
N LEU A 78 0.04 18.98 -8.64
CA LEU A 78 0.28 17.87 -9.57
C LEU A 78 1.79 17.62 -9.78
N GLU A 79 2.62 18.67 -9.77
CA GLU A 79 4.08 18.53 -9.88
C GLU A 79 4.66 17.69 -8.74
N LYS A 80 4.22 17.93 -7.50
CA LYS A 80 4.62 17.11 -6.35
C LYS A 80 4.10 15.67 -6.45
N VAL A 81 2.92 15.46 -7.02
CA VAL A 81 2.39 14.12 -7.28
C VAL A 81 3.31 13.36 -8.25
N TYR A 82 3.70 13.97 -9.36
CA TYR A 82 4.67 13.35 -10.28
C TYR A 82 6.05 13.14 -9.64
N ALA A 83 6.54 14.10 -8.85
CA ALA A 83 7.85 14.02 -8.23
C ALA A 83 7.96 12.91 -7.16
N ASN A 84 6.86 12.59 -6.48
CA ASN A 84 6.83 11.56 -5.44
C ASN A 84 6.39 10.18 -5.94
N ALA A 85 5.91 10.09 -7.18
CA ALA A 85 5.50 8.81 -7.77
C ALA A 85 6.69 7.85 -7.83
N LYS A 86 6.49 6.62 -7.36
CA LYS A 86 7.51 5.59 -7.51
C LYS A 86 7.62 5.14 -8.96
N THR A 87 8.80 4.63 -9.31
CA THR A 87 8.95 3.91 -10.58
C THR A 87 8.37 2.51 -10.49
N ILE A 88 8.48 1.83 -9.35
CA ILE A 88 7.97 0.48 -9.10
C ILE A 88 7.36 0.48 -7.69
N LEU A 89 6.22 -0.18 -7.50
CA LEU A 89 5.64 -0.37 -6.17
C LEU A 89 6.45 -1.42 -5.40
N ASP A 90 6.74 -1.13 -4.14
CA ASP A 90 7.47 -2.07 -3.29
C ASP A 90 6.64 -3.34 -3.09
N THR A 91 7.33 -4.45 -2.85
CA THR A 91 6.66 -5.68 -2.42
C THR A 91 6.53 -5.65 -0.91
N LEU A 92 5.38 -6.07 -0.40
CA LEU A 92 5.23 -6.23 1.04
C LEU A 92 6.13 -7.37 1.53
N PRO A 93 6.94 -7.13 2.57
CA PRO A 93 7.75 -8.17 3.17
C PRO A 93 6.94 -9.16 4.02
N PHE A 94 5.67 -8.87 4.30
CA PHE A 94 4.82 -9.65 5.19
C PHE A 94 3.42 -9.85 4.62
N SER A 95 2.77 -10.93 5.01
CA SER A 95 1.36 -11.24 4.77
C SER A 95 0.64 -11.49 6.09
N ILE A 96 -0.69 -11.31 6.11
CA ILE A 96 -1.51 -11.71 7.26
C ILE A 96 -1.24 -13.19 7.59
N GLY A 97 -1.02 -13.49 8.87
CA GLY A 97 -0.70 -14.84 9.35
C GLY A 97 0.80 -15.14 9.43
N ASP A 98 1.66 -14.30 8.86
CA ASP A 98 3.11 -14.50 8.97
C ASP A 98 3.55 -14.40 10.43
N ARG A 99 4.32 -15.40 10.86
CA ARG A 99 4.98 -15.37 12.16
C ARG A 99 6.21 -14.50 12.07
N VAL A 100 6.31 -13.54 12.98
CA VAL A 100 7.40 -12.57 13.01
C VAL A 100 8.02 -12.49 14.38
N GLN A 101 9.29 -12.09 14.41
CA GLN A 101 10.01 -11.82 15.65
C GLN A 101 10.56 -10.40 15.64
N LEU A 102 10.41 -9.71 16.78
CA LEU A 102 11.00 -8.41 17.00
C LEU A 102 12.52 -8.54 17.17
N ILE A 103 13.30 -7.91 16.30
CA ILE A 103 14.77 -8.06 16.28
C ILE A 103 15.52 -6.95 17.04
N VAL A 104 14.79 -5.96 17.56
CA VAL A 104 15.36 -4.80 18.27
C VAL A 104 14.75 -4.64 19.65
N GLU A 105 15.53 -4.11 20.59
CA GLU A 105 15.01 -3.60 21.85
C GLU A 105 14.78 -2.09 21.70
N ARG A 106 13.54 -1.62 21.89
CA ARG A 106 13.21 -0.19 21.82
C ARG A 106 12.16 0.17 22.85
N GLU A 107 12.34 1.35 23.45
CA GLU A 107 11.47 1.89 24.50
C GLU A 107 9.99 1.95 24.06
N CYS A 108 9.72 2.26 22.79
CA CYS A 108 8.36 2.30 22.27
C CYS A 108 7.64 0.95 22.31
N TYR A 109 8.37 -0.16 22.17
CA TYR A 109 7.81 -1.51 22.24
C TYR A 109 7.78 -2.01 23.67
N ALA A 110 8.84 -1.73 24.45
CA ALA A 110 8.92 -2.09 25.86
C ALA A 110 7.80 -1.45 26.72
N LYS A 111 7.32 -0.25 26.35
CA LYS A 111 6.13 0.37 26.97
C LYS A 111 4.86 -0.45 26.83
N CYS A 112 4.80 -1.33 25.83
CA CYS A 112 3.73 -2.28 25.60
C CYS A 112 4.05 -3.68 26.16
N GLY A 113 5.13 -3.84 26.93
CA GLY A 113 5.60 -5.14 27.42
C GLY A 113 6.30 -6.01 26.38
N ILE A 114 6.50 -5.49 25.15
CA ILE A 114 7.11 -6.24 24.05
C ILE A 114 8.61 -5.99 24.04
N HIS A 115 9.38 -7.05 24.22
CA HIS A 115 10.83 -7.02 24.25
C HIS A 115 11.44 -7.63 22.99
N LYS A 116 12.73 -7.37 22.78
CA LYS A 116 13.49 -8.05 21.74
C LYS A 116 13.30 -9.57 21.85
N ASP A 117 13.24 -10.22 20.69
CA ASP A 117 13.04 -11.65 20.51
C ASP A 117 11.60 -12.12 20.78
N ALA A 118 10.69 -11.23 21.17
CA ALA A 118 9.25 -11.51 21.21
C ALA A 118 8.73 -11.96 19.84
N VAL A 119 7.87 -12.97 19.85
CA VAL A 119 7.26 -13.56 18.66
C VAL A 119 5.80 -13.17 18.59
N GLY A 120 5.34 -12.88 17.38
CA GLY A 120 3.97 -12.51 17.10
C GLY A 120 3.50 -13.02 15.75
N CYS A 121 2.28 -12.63 15.40
CA CYS A 121 1.65 -12.88 14.12
C CYS A 121 1.22 -11.55 13.51
N VAL A 122 1.45 -11.38 12.21
CA VAL A 122 0.89 -10.25 11.46
C VAL A 122 -0.62 -10.42 11.38
N VAL A 123 -1.38 -9.44 11.86
CA VAL A 123 -2.85 -9.48 11.87
C VAL A 123 -3.48 -8.60 10.78
N ASP A 124 -2.77 -7.55 10.35
CA ASP A 124 -3.07 -6.76 9.16
C ASP A 124 -1.75 -6.49 8.43
N ASP A 125 -1.67 -6.85 7.15
CA ASP A 125 -0.49 -6.66 6.31
C ASP A 125 -0.48 -5.32 5.56
N SER A 126 -1.45 -4.45 5.84
CA SER A 126 -1.45 -3.06 5.42
C SER A 126 -0.33 -2.30 6.12
N VAL A 127 0.52 -1.65 5.33
CA VAL A 127 1.65 -0.85 5.82
C VAL A 127 1.29 0.62 5.83
N VAL A 128 1.32 1.23 7.01
CA VAL A 128 1.11 2.66 7.20
C VAL A 128 2.38 3.28 7.77
N SER A 129 2.98 4.22 7.04
CA SER A 129 4.24 4.88 7.46
C SER A 129 5.36 3.87 7.79
N GLY A 130 5.48 2.80 7.01
CA GLY A 130 6.48 1.75 7.22
C GLY A 130 6.23 0.84 8.42
N LYS A 131 5.01 0.81 8.96
CA LYS A 131 4.61 -0.06 10.07
C LYS A 131 3.53 -1.03 9.66
N VAL A 132 3.56 -2.23 10.24
CA VAL A 132 2.58 -3.30 10.09
C VAL A 132 2.00 -3.66 11.45
N GLU A 133 0.78 -4.19 11.50
CA GLU A 133 0.12 -4.55 12.76
C GLU A 133 0.45 -6.00 13.15
N VAL A 134 0.99 -6.16 14.36
CA VAL A 134 1.44 -7.46 14.89
C VAL A 134 0.80 -7.72 16.24
N ASP A 135 0.22 -8.90 16.39
CA ASP A 135 -0.23 -9.44 17.66
C ASP A 135 0.88 -10.32 18.24
N PHE A 136 1.50 -9.87 19.33
CA PHE A 136 2.53 -10.63 20.04
C PHE A 136 1.88 -11.53 21.09
N TYR A 137 2.47 -12.70 21.31
CA TYR A 137 1.98 -13.65 22.30
C TYR A 137 3.12 -14.20 23.12
N GLU A 138 2.86 -14.46 24.40
CA GLU A 138 3.82 -15.14 25.26
C GLU A 138 3.84 -16.65 24.92
N PRO A 139 5.02 -17.24 24.68
CA PRO A 139 5.13 -18.67 24.37
C PRO A 139 4.55 -19.59 25.44
N GLU A 140 4.47 -19.12 26.68
CA GLU A 140 4.16 -19.93 27.87
C GLU A 140 2.70 -19.83 28.33
N GLU A 141 1.97 -18.76 28.01
CA GLU A 141 0.60 -18.55 28.51
C GLU A 141 -0.50 -18.68 27.44
N ALA A 142 -0.14 -18.81 26.16
CA ALA A 142 -1.10 -18.82 25.03
C ALA A 142 -2.10 -17.64 25.04
N ALA A 143 -1.80 -16.61 25.81
CA ALA A 143 -2.52 -15.35 25.85
C ALA A 143 -1.82 -14.38 24.90
N ALA A 144 -2.56 -13.89 23.92
CA ALA A 144 -2.17 -12.70 23.19
C ALA A 144 -2.02 -11.54 24.19
N TYR A 145 -1.04 -10.65 23.98
CA TYR A 145 -1.19 -9.33 24.57
C TYR A 145 -2.51 -8.77 24.01
N ASP A 146 -3.41 -8.28 24.87
CA ASP A 146 -4.82 -7.96 24.56
C ASP A 146 -5.01 -6.83 23.50
N SER A 147 -3.95 -6.49 22.76
CA SER A 147 -3.91 -5.50 21.69
C SER A 147 -2.76 -5.78 20.73
N ALA A 148 -3.05 -5.80 19.43
CA ALA A 148 -2.02 -5.73 18.41
C ALA A 148 -1.31 -4.36 18.42
N VAL A 149 -0.04 -4.34 17.99
CA VAL A 149 0.81 -3.14 18.00
C VAL A 149 1.37 -2.87 16.62
N ALA A 150 1.39 -1.60 16.22
CA ALA A 150 2.03 -1.16 14.98
C ALA A 150 3.57 -1.15 15.12
N VAL A 151 4.23 -2.08 14.43
CA VAL A 151 5.69 -2.27 14.47
C VAL A 151 6.31 -1.86 13.15
N LYS A 152 7.47 -1.20 13.18
CA LYS A 152 8.19 -0.92 11.93
C LYS A 152 8.56 -2.22 11.23
N THR A 153 8.31 -2.28 9.92
CA THR A 153 8.63 -3.46 9.11
C THR A 153 10.10 -3.84 9.17
N SER A 154 11.00 -2.84 9.27
CA SER A 154 12.44 -3.05 9.41
C SER A 154 12.91 -3.55 10.79
N ASP A 155 12.03 -3.57 11.79
CA ASP A 155 12.31 -4.07 13.13
C ASP A 155 11.85 -5.53 13.32
N LEU A 156 11.32 -6.16 12.26
CA LEU A 156 10.77 -7.51 12.26
C LEU A 156 11.57 -8.45 11.34
N ARG A 157 11.55 -9.74 11.66
CA ARG A 157 11.93 -10.82 10.75
C ARG A 157 10.87 -11.91 10.72
N ILE A 158 10.66 -12.55 9.57
CA ILE A 158 9.83 -13.76 9.47
C ILE A 158 10.54 -14.93 10.17
N VAL A 159 9.77 -15.79 10.84
CA VAL A 159 10.24 -17.00 11.55
C VAL A 159 9.55 -18.26 11.05
#